data_AF-A0A651G7W3-F1
#
_entry.id   AF-A0A651G7W3-F1
#
_cell.length_a   1.000
_cell.length_b   1.000
_cell.length_c   1.000
_cell.angle_alpha   90.00
_cell.angle_beta   90.00
_cell.angle_gamma   90.00
#
_symmetry.space_group_name_H-M   'P 1'
#
loop_
_entity.id
_entity.type
_entity.pdbx_description
1 polymer ?
#
loop_
_entity_poly.entity_id
_entity_poly.type
_entity_poly.pdbx_seq_one_letter_code
_entity_poly.pdbx_strand_id
1 'polypeptide(L)'
;MRVNHLSILAIIIGLVGTLTAWSVINQPTATLIANLPHDDRYEYHLGDDEAGTSWWHVRCQIDPQSSSPLQLHALDPQGHGHVLHWDPNALLWRLVSVGERPILLGQGRLEVLPRHLSLIRHGFRFELRAGGQRLVRGYDLSGPPPANSWKLLSEHGSGSTVVEVHNHAYLAAGASQDTEIFHEVLDLLESFKNERHNHVTLHRQANRYIDYFQNREPEHSPAHLWPWIMWAQGSGLINDGFVGDSWDAVLTFIENTAHSEERICVIPGLLMDLQRHICQQAAIIPEHPVRTSRLLNRRTLWMEAVLKVSALLTELSEHSAAAERGHVLSRFDRNLVVLTAQFARVLSGESVGSTPAEVPSWVSARIRILSGRDPQEHPLPEVPRSWFGNEWLLSSFNHLNELIGGFEPPSAINLRVRILETINNDPQPEAALKDLLEKSQADPRIRIISAGLLSLHGSLPIQIGLDYLTQADADGISLIERDPLAYAIYRLILHRKGQPPEGEQPVPSWGLPPGLTPYRQLLDGGFGATTIAFSRPGGTIPPPEALASALAMQEVSGIPPEWHLLTAMPSLRLPLSLIIPPPPQPVPTFTVPE
;
A
#
# COMPACT_ATOMS: atom_id res chain seq x y z
N MET A 1 69.47 25.43 -10.33
CA MET A 1 68.44 26.47 -10.53
C MET A 1 67.84 26.80 -9.16
N ARG A 2 68.09 28.01 -8.62
CA ARG A 2 67.45 28.46 -7.38
C ARG A 2 66.11 29.08 -7.76
N VAL A 3 65.02 28.41 -7.43
CA VAL A 3 63.68 28.96 -7.63
C VAL A 3 63.53 30.13 -6.67
N ASN A 4 63.21 31.30 -7.20
CA ASN A 4 63.18 32.54 -6.46
C ASN A 4 61.90 32.55 -5.59
N HIS A 5 62.02 32.23 -4.30
CA HIS A 5 60.89 32.08 -3.37
C HIS A 5 59.98 33.33 -3.31
N LEU A 6 60.52 34.50 -3.61
CA LEU A 6 59.77 35.75 -3.73
C LEU A 6 58.77 35.74 -4.90
N SER A 7 59.09 35.07 -6.01
CA SER A 7 58.20 34.96 -7.16
C SER A 7 57.03 34.01 -6.89
N ILE A 8 57.27 32.91 -6.16
CA ILE A 8 56.21 32.00 -5.73
C ILE A 8 55.25 32.70 -4.75
N LEU A 9 55.79 33.43 -3.79
CA LEU A 9 54.97 34.16 -2.82
C LEU A 9 54.10 35.24 -3.49
N ALA A 10 54.65 35.98 -4.46
CA ALA A 10 53.90 36.97 -5.23
C ALA A 10 52.75 36.34 -6.05
N ILE A 11 52.98 35.16 -6.64
CA ILE A 11 51.94 34.41 -7.36
C ILE A 11 50.86 33.93 -6.40
N ILE A 12 51.23 33.39 -5.23
CA ILE A 12 50.25 32.93 -4.23
C ILE A 12 49.41 34.11 -3.72
N ILE A 13 50.03 35.25 -3.39
CA ILE A 13 49.31 36.45 -2.92
C ILE A 13 48.41 36.99 -4.03
N GLY A 14 48.87 37.00 -5.29
CA GLY A 14 48.06 37.39 -6.44
C GLY A 14 46.87 36.47 -6.66
N LEU A 15 47.07 35.15 -6.52
CA LEU A 15 46.03 34.12 -6.68
C LEU A 15 45.02 34.20 -5.54
N VAL A 16 45.46 34.36 -4.28
CA VAL A 16 44.59 34.56 -3.12
C VAL A 16 43.81 35.86 -3.28
N GLY A 17 44.47 36.97 -3.66
CA GLY A 17 43.80 38.25 -3.88
C GLY A 17 42.74 38.20 -4.98
N THR A 18 43.03 37.54 -6.11
CA THR A 18 42.06 37.37 -7.21
C THR A 18 40.93 36.41 -6.83
N LEU A 19 41.20 35.30 -6.14
CA LEU A 19 40.16 34.40 -5.66
C LEU A 19 39.26 35.05 -4.60
N THR A 20 39.83 35.87 -3.72
CA THR A 20 39.07 36.60 -2.69
C THR A 20 38.22 37.70 -3.33
N ALA A 21 38.77 38.49 -4.26
CA ALA A 21 38.02 39.50 -5.00
C ALA A 21 36.92 38.87 -5.87
N TRP A 22 37.21 37.74 -6.54
CA TRP A 22 36.23 36.98 -7.31
C TRP A 22 35.12 36.40 -6.43
N SER A 23 35.45 35.88 -5.24
CA SER A 23 34.47 35.42 -4.25
C SER A 23 33.60 36.55 -3.69
N VAL A 24 34.14 37.75 -3.51
CA VAL A 24 33.39 38.93 -3.02
C VAL A 24 32.50 39.52 -4.10
N ILE A 25 32.96 39.56 -5.35
CA ILE A 25 32.20 40.06 -6.50
C ILE A 25 31.10 39.08 -6.92
N ASN A 26 31.32 37.77 -6.76
CA ASN A 26 30.34 36.72 -7.06
C ASN A 26 29.64 36.18 -5.80
N GLN A 27 29.50 36.99 -4.74
CA GLN A 27 28.57 36.63 -3.68
C GLN A 27 27.18 36.45 -4.30
N PRO A 28 26.47 35.34 -4.02
CA PRO A 28 25.20 35.02 -4.66
C PRO A 28 24.23 36.19 -4.49
N THR A 29 23.87 36.83 -5.59
CA THR A 29 23.17 38.13 -5.61
C THR A 29 21.67 38.04 -5.35
N ALA A 30 21.15 36.88 -4.95
CA ALA A 30 19.75 36.72 -4.59
C ALA A 30 19.67 36.08 -3.21
N THR A 31 19.66 36.90 -2.17
CA THR A 31 19.13 36.52 -0.86
C THR A 31 17.74 37.13 -0.78
N LEU A 32 16.71 36.35 -1.09
CA LEU A 32 15.35 36.77 -0.74
C LEU A 32 15.12 36.42 0.73
N ILE A 33 14.85 37.43 1.56
CA ILE A 33 14.49 37.26 2.98
C ILE A 33 12.98 37.48 3.08
N ALA A 34 12.22 36.41 3.29
CA ALA A 34 10.81 36.53 3.64
C ALA A 34 10.64 36.51 5.16
N ASN A 35 10.07 37.58 5.73
CA ASN A 35 9.58 37.61 7.11
C ASN A 35 8.06 37.39 7.07
N LEU A 36 7.56 36.35 7.75
CA LEU A 36 6.13 36.05 7.78
C LEU A 36 5.47 36.72 9.00
N PRO A 37 4.56 37.70 8.82
CA PRO A 37 3.78 38.27 9.91
C PRO A 37 2.71 37.28 10.43
N HIS A 38 2.12 37.61 11.59
CA HIS A 38 1.59 36.65 12.55
C HIS A 38 0.24 35.96 12.24
N ASP A 39 -0.46 36.26 11.14
CA ASP A 39 -1.81 35.71 10.89
C ASP A 39 -2.05 35.43 9.40
N ASP A 40 -2.67 34.28 9.09
CA ASP A 40 -3.04 33.70 7.78
C ASP A 40 -2.02 32.83 7.02
N ARG A 41 -2.56 31.96 6.17
CA ARG A 41 -1.85 30.99 5.33
C ARG A 41 -1.20 31.75 4.17
N TYR A 42 0.09 32.04 4.26
CA TYR A 42 0.80 32.79 3.22
C TYR A 42 1.35 31.85 2.13
N GLU A 43 1.11 32.20 0.88
CA GLU A 43 1.81 31.64 -0.27
C GLU A 43 2.77 32.72 -0.76
N TYR A 44 4.07 32.50 -0.59
CA TYR A 44 5.10 33.40 -1.12
C TYR A 44 5.64 32.81 -2.41
N HIS A 45 5.62 33.60 -3.48
CA HIS A 45 6.27 33.27 -4.74
C HIS A 45 7.59 34.03 -4.82
N LEU A 46 8.68 33.32 -5.09
CA LEU A 46 9.97 33.93 -5.40
C LEU A 46 9.89 34.45 -6.85
N GLY A 47 10.41 35.65 -7.14
CA GLY A 47 10.13 36.40 -8.40
C GLY A 47 10.55 35.74 -9.73
N ASP A 48 10.18 36.40 -10.84
CA ASP A 48 10.21 35.92 -12.24
C ASP A 48 11.62 35.75 -12.87
N ASP A 49 12.51 34.96 -12.27
CA ASP A 49 13.73 34.53 -12.97
C ASP A 49 13.47 33.21 -13.72
N GLU A 50 13.36 33.29 -15.05
CA GLU A 50 12.91 32.20 -15.95
C GLU A 50 13.96 31.08 -16.14
N ALA A 51 15.19 31.23 -15.65
CA ALA A 51 16.22 30.21 -15.84
C ALA A 51 16.15 29.13 -14.75
N GLY A 52 15.81 27.90 -15.14
CA GLY A 52 15.94 26.70 -14.30
C GLY A 52 17.40 26.44 -13.95
N THR A 53 17.86 27.01 -12.83
CA THR A 53 19.25 26.89 -12.40
C THR A 53 19.47 25.59 -11.65
N SER A 54 20.49 24.83 -12.05
CA SER A 54 20.79 23.51 -11.49
C SER A 54 21.25 23.54 -10.02
N TRP A 55 21.63 24.68 -9.45
CA TRP A 55 22.11 24.77 -8.06
C TRP A 55 21.38 25.85 -7.25
N TRP A 56 20.73 25.43 -6.17
CA TRP A 56 20.13 26.29 -5.16
C TRP A 56 20.39 25.81 -3.73
N HIS A 57 20.28 26.72 -2.78
CA HIS A 57 20.37 26.46 -1.34
C HIS A 57 19.28 27.24 -0.62
N VAL A 58 18.32 26.52 -0.03
CA VAL A 58 17.29 27.10 0.81
C VAL A 58 17.69 26.94 2.26
N ARG A 59 17.69 28.04 3.02
CA ARG A 59 17.95 28.08 4.44
C ARG A 59 16.75 28.67 5.15
N CYS A 60 16.09 27.87 5.99
CA CYS A 60 15.00 28.27 6.84
C CYS A 60 15.53 28.45 8.27
N GLN A 61 15.54 29.67 8.79
CA GLN A 61 15.78 29.96 10.19
C GLN A 61 14.50 29.76 10.98
N ILE A 62 14.51 28.79 11.90
CA ILE A 62 13.34 28.40 12.68
C ILE A 62 13.23 29.32 13.88
N ASP A 63 12.05 29.91 14.07
CA ASP A 63 11.71 30.57 15.33
C ASP A 63 11.57 29.50 16.43
N PRO A 64 12.41 29.54 17.49
CA PRO A 64 12.35 28.55 18.56
C PRO A 64 11.04 28.60 19.37
N GLN A 65 10.26 29.68 19.25
CA GLN A 65 8.94 29.80 19.87
C GLN A 65 7.81 29.29 18.98
N SER A 66 8.09 29.02 17.70
CA SER A 66 7.09 28.46 16.79
C SER A 66 6.80 27.01 17.15
N SER A 67 5.56 26.75 17.55
CA SER A 67 5.03 25.39 17.73
C SER A 67 4.31 24.87 16.48
N SER A 68 4.27 25.65 15.40
CA SER A 68 3.50 25.33 14.21
C SER A 68 4.29 24.43 13.26
N PRO A 69 3.68 23.40 12.69
CA PRO A 69 4.26 22.69 11.56
C PRO A 69 4.57 23.63 10.39
N LEU A 70 5.71 23.38 9.74
CA LEU A 70 6.18 24.12 8.57
C LEU A 70 6.27 23.16 7.38
N GLN A 71 5.83 23.61 6.22
CA GLN A 71 6.04 22.90 4.96
C GLN A 71 6.73 23.82 3.96
N LEU A 72 7.95 23.46 3.58
CA LEU A 72 8.69 24.15 2.55
C LEU A 72 8.55 23.39 1.23
N HIS A 73 7.83 23.98 0.30
CA HIS A 73 7.54 23.44 -1.03
C HIS A 73 8.53 24.04 -2.03
N ALA A 74 8.96 23.24 -2.98
CA ALA A 74 9.73 23.63 -4.16
C ALA A 74 9.06 22.94 -5.34
N LEU A 75 7.97 23.50 -5.85
CA LEU A 75 7.12 22.81 -6.82
C LEU A 75 7.04 23.62 -8.11
N ASP A 76 7.41 23.00 -9.22
CA ASP A 76 7.22 23.56 -10.55
C ASP A 76 5.72 23.85 -10.84
N PRO A 77 5.40 24.52 -11.95
CA PRO A 77 4.01 24.82 -12.29
C PRO A 77 3.09 23.60 -12.46
N GLN A 78 3.65 22.40 -12.67
CA GLN A 78 2.91 21.15 -12.75
C GLN A 78 2.71 20.50 -11.37
N GLY A 79 3.28 21.08 -10.31
CA GLY A 79 3.25 20.55 -8.96
C GLY A 79 4.34 19.51 -8.67
N HIS A 80 5.36 19.40 -9.51
CA HIS A 80 6.48 18.48 -9.32
C HIS A 80 7.65 19.18 -8.60
N GLY A 81 8.33 18.46 -7.71
CA GLY A 81 9.52 18.94 -7.02
C GLY A 81 9.61 18.41 -5.59
N HIS A 82 9.75 19.26 -4.59
CA HIS A 82 10.09 18.83 -3.22
C HIS A 82 9.18 19.44 -2.17
N VAL A 83 8.85 18.66 -1.15
CA VAL A 83 8.23 19.18 0.06
C VAL A 83 9.01 18.70 1.28
N LEU A 84 9.59 19.65 2.00
CA LEU A 84 10.16 19.45 3.32
C LEU A 84 9.10 19.79 4.37
N HIS A 85 8.63 18.78 5.07
CA HIS A 85 7.79 18.91 6.24
C HIS A 85 8.64 18.95 7.51
N TRP A 86 8.32 19.87 8.41
CA TRP A 86 8.95 20.04 9.70
C TRP A 86 7.91 20.22 10.80
N ASP A 87 7.99 19.39 11.84
CA ASP A 87 7.19 19.52 13.07
C ASP A 87 8.12 19.86 14.24
N PRO A 88 8.09 21.11 14.73
CA PRO A 88 8.96 21.54 15.83
C PRO A 88 8.61 20.88 17.17
N ASN A 89 7.36 20.45 17.39
CA ASN A 89 6.95 19.83 18.65
C ASN A 89 7.43 18.38 18.74
N ALA A 90 7.32 17.64 17.63
CA ALA A 90 7.81 16.28 17.54
C ALA A 90 9.32 16.20 17.27
N LEU A 91 9.93 17.32 16.86
CA LEU A 91 11.27 17.40 16.26
C LEU A 91 11.40 16.48 15.05
N LEU A 92 10.33 16.35 14.28
CA LEU A 92 10.24 15.44 13.14
C LEU A 92 10.46 16.22 11.85
N TRP A 93 11.30 15.70 10.97
CA TRP A 93 11.45 16.20 9.60
C TRP A 93 11.12 15.09 8.61
N ARG A 94 10.63 15.50 7.44
CA ARG A 94 10.36 14.60 6.32
C ARG A 94 10.56 15.33 5.02
N LEU A 95 11.34 14.76 4.11
CA LEU A 95 11.58 15.27 2.78
C LEU A 95 10.96 14.33 1.75
N VAL A 96 10.10 14.87 0.90
CA VAL A 96 9.35 14.13 -0.12
C VAL A 96 9.66 14.75 -1.48
N SER A 97 9.99 13.92 -2.48
CA SER A 97 9.90 14.31 -3.89
C SER A 97 8.43 14.19 -4.28
N VAL A 98 7.81 15.28 -4.72
CA VAL A 98 6.40 15.35 -5.12
C VAL A 98 6.34 15.38 -6.64
N GLY A 99 5.38 14.68 -7.23
CA GLY A 99 5.21 14.65 -8.68
C GLY A 99 4.06 13.73 -9.07
N GLU A 100 4.07 13.19 -10.30
CA GLU A 100 3.19 12.06 -10.68
C GLU A 100 3.28 10.90 -9.66
N ARG A 101 4.47 10.71 -9.07
CA ARG A 101 4.78 9.65 -8.11
C ARG A 101 5.57 10.23 -6.94
N PRO A 102 4.93 10.55 -5.82
CA PRO A 102 5.65 11.07 -4.68
C PRO A 102 6.53 9.99 -4.02
N ILE A 103 7.79 10.33 -3.71
CA ILE A 103 8.79 9.43 -3.12
C ILE A 103 9.33 10.04 -1.83
N LEU A 104 9.31 9.26 -0.75
CA LEU A 104 9.96 9.64 0.51
C LEU A 104 11.49 9.62 0.33
N LEU A 105 12.11 10.79 0.29
CA LEU A 105 13.55 10.93 0.16
C LEU A 105 14.29 10.75 1.49
N GLY A 106 13.61 11.04 2.60
CA GLY A 106 14.10 10.78 3.94
C GLY A 106 13.16 11.32 4.99
N GLN A 107 13.23 10.75 6.19
CA GLN A 107 12.58 11.30 7.37
C GLN A 107 13.40 10.99 8.60
N GLY A 108 13.15 11.74 9.67
CA GLY A 108 13.80 11.48 10.93
C GLY A 108 13.38 12.38 12.07
N ARG A 109 13.94 12.10 13.24
CA ARG A 109 13.74 12.88 14.46
C ARG A 109 15.06 13.49 14.90
N LEU A 110 15.00 14.75 15.34
CA LEU A 110 16.13 15.44 15.94
C LEU A 110 16.07 15.35 17.46
N GLU A 111 17.23 15.34 18.10
CA GLU A 111 17.34 15.37 19.56
C GLU A 111 17.05 16.77 20.11
N VAL A 112 17.39 17.80 19.34
CA VAL A 112 17.30 19.20 19.74
C VAL A 112 16.69 20.01 18.60
N LEU A 113 15.93 21.05 18.96
CA LEU A 113 15.37 22.02 18.03
C LEU A 113 16.49 22.76 17.28
N PRO A 114 16.60 22.62 15.95
CA PRO A 114 17.66 23.28 15.20
C PRO A 114 17.34 24.76 15.00
N ARG A 115 18.37 25.62 15.04
CA ARG A 115 18.21 27.06 14.72
C ARG A 115 17.96 27.32 13.24
N HIS A 116 18.42 26.42 12.37
CA HIS A 116 18.23 26.52 10.94
C HIS A 116 18.11 25.14 10.31
N LEU A 117 17.27 25.04 9.29
CA LEU A 117 17.21 23.94 8.34
C LEU A 117 17.75 24.43 7.01
N SER A 118 18.58 23.64 6.36
CA SER A 118 19.11 23.95 5.03
C SER A 118 18.82 22.80 4.09
N LEU A 119 18.10 23.06 3.00
CA LEU A 119 17.97 22.15 1.88
C LEU A 119 18.83 22.67 0.74
N ILE A 120 19.88 21.93 0.43
CA ILE A 120 20.87 22.27 -0.59
C ILE A 120 20.64 21.32 -1.76
N ARG A 121 20.59 21.83 -2.99
CA ARG A 121 20.50 20.99 -4.18
C ARG A 121 21.51 21.39 -5.23
N HIS A 122 22.27 20.41 -5.70
CA HIS A 122 23.26 20.54 -6.76
C HIS A 122 22.88 19.55 -7.89
N GLY A 123 22.23 20.06 -8.92
CA GLY A 123 21.61 19.25 -9.99
C GLY A 123 20.56 18.31 -9.42
N PHE A 124 20.84 17.02 -9.49
CA PHE A 124 20.00 15.94 -8.95
C PHE A 124 20.37 15.57 -7.51
N ARG A 125 21.53 16.02 -7.02
CA ARG A 125 21.94 15.76 -5.65
C ARG A 125 21.20 16.71 -4.72
N PHE A 126 20.63 16.20 -3.64
CA PHE A 126 20.11 17.02 -2.56
C PHE A 126 20.79 16.67 -1.23
N GLU A 127 20.79 17.64 -0.33
CA GLU A 127 21.31 17.50 1.02
C GLU A 127 20.46 18.34 1.98
N LEU A 128 19.89 17.70 3.01
CA LEU A 128 19.23 18.38 4.10
C LEU A 128 20.17 18.46 5.30
N ARG A 129 20.27 19.65 5.90
CA ARG A 129 21.01 19.90 7.13
C ARG A 129 20.11 20.54 8.18
N ALA A 130 20.37 20.27 9.44
CA ALA A 130 19.78 20.94 10.58
C ALA A 130 20.88 21.38 11.54
N GLY A 131 20.97 22.68 11.84
CA GLY A 131 22.02 23.19 12.73
C GLY A 131 23.44 22.90 12.24
N GLY A 132 23.65 22.77 10.93
CA GLY A 132 24.92 22.37 10.32
C GLY A 132 25.17 20.86 10.26
N GLN A 133 24.43 20.06 11.03
CA GLN A 133 24.47 18.60 10.94
C GLN A 133 23.77 18.13 9.68
N ARG A 134 24.42 17.27 8.91
CA ARG A 134 23.82 16.64 7.72
C ARG A 134 22.83 15.56 8.15
N LEU A 135 21.57 15.78 7.81
CA LEU A 135 20.46 14.87 8.11
C LEU A 135 20.26 13.86 6.99
N VAL A 136 20.20 14.33 5.75
CA VAL A 136 19.97 13.48 4.58
C VAL A 136 20.84 13.94 3.42
N ARG A 137 21.38 12.98 2.66
CA ARG A 137 22.06 13.23 1.38
C ARG A 137 21.60 12.15 0.42
N GLY A 138 21.19 12.57 -0.77
CA GLY A 138 20.73 11.65 -1.78
C GLY A 138 20.73 12.25 -3.16
N TYR A 139 20.15 11.49 -4.07
CA TYR A 139 19.88 11.89 -5.44
C TYR A 139 18.36 11.84 -5.63
N ASP A 140 17.84 12.80 -6.39
CA ASP A 140 16.46 12.82 -6.84
C ASP A 140 16.46 13.11 -8.34
N LEU A 141 15.83 12.22 -9.08
CA LEU A 141 15.86 12.17 -10.53
C LEU A 141 14.83 13.10 -11.19
N SER A 142 13.88 13.64 -10.41
CA SER A 142 12.82 14.50 -10.93
C SER A 142 13.29 15.86 -11.47
N GLY A 143 14.59 16.16 -11.37
CA GLY A 143 15.16 17.45 -11.76
C GLY A 143 14.94 18.53 -10.71
N PRO A 144 15.82 19.55 -10.64
CA PRO A 144 15.61 20.66 -9.72
C PRO A 144 14.38 21.47 -10.17
N PRO A 145 13.41 21.74 -9.28
CA PRO A 145 12.35 22.67 -9.59
C PRO A 145 12.98 24.08 -9.76
N PRO A 146 12.40 24.96 -10.58
CA PRO A 146 12.99 26.27 -10.87
C PRO A 146 13.12 27.09 -9.57
N ALA A 147 14.12 27.97 -9.47
CA ALA A 147 14.39 28.67 -8.20
C ALA A 147 13.22 29.56 -7.73
N ASN A 148 12.28 29.90 -8.60
CA ASN A 148 11.07 30.66 -8.28
C ASN A 148 9.90 29.81 -7.73
N SER A 149 10.04 28.48 -7.75
CA SER A 149 9.00 27.49 -7.36
C SER A 149 8.75 27.35 -5.87
N TRP A 150 9.53 28.04 -5.03
CA TRP A 150 9.47 27.80 -3.59
C TRP A 150 8.29 28.49 -2.96
N LYS A 151 7.58 27.74 -2.10
CA LYS A 151 6.49 28.23 -1.28
C LYS A 151 6.73 27.77 0.15
N LEU A 152 6.53 28.63 1.13
CA LEU A 152 6.48 28.23 2.53
C LEU A 152 5.02 28.23 2.97
N LEU A 153 4.51 27.07 3.38
CA LEU A 153 3.18 26.93 3.96
C LEU A 153 3.31 26.67 5.46
N SER A 154 2.52 27.38 6.27
CA SER A 154 2.37 27.12 7.69
C SER A 154 0.89 27.14 8.07
N GLU A 155 0.48 26.26 8.96
CA GLU A 155 -0.94 26.12 9.37
C GLU A 155 -1.37 27.20 10.36
N HIS A 156 -0.43 27.70 11.16
CA HIS A 156 -0.63 28.78 12.13
C HIS A 156 0.60 29.69 12.03
N GLY A 157 0.42 31.01 11.99
CA GLY A 157 1.48 31.99 11.70
C GLY A 157 2.85 31.58 12.25
N SER A 158 3.85 31.50 11.39
CA SER A 158 5.13 30.81 11.66
C SER A 158 6.07 31.53 12.64
N GLY A 159 5.59 32.53 13.37
CA GLY A 159 6.42 33.45 14.14
C GLY A 159 7.44 34.16 13.26
N SER A 160 8.59 34.54 13.82
CA SER A 160 9.68 35.22 13.09
C SER A 160 10.55 34.26 12.26
N THR A 161 9.95 33.22 11.67
CA THR A 161 10.66 32.26 10.81
C THR A 161 11.09 32.97 9.53
N VAL A 162 12.37 32.87 9.19
CA VAL A 162 12.97 33.51 8.01
C VAL A 162 13.38 32.45 7.02
N VAL A 163 12.95 32.58 5.77
CA VAL A 163 13.44 31.72 4.67
C VAL A 163 14.34 32.54 3.76
N GLU A 164 15.55 32.05 3.57
CA GLU A 164 16.53 32.55 2.61
C GLU A 164 16.67 31.53 1.48
N VAL A 165 16.50 31.96 0.23
CA VAL A 165 16.81 31.12 -0.94
C VAL A 165 17.99 31.74 -1.67
N HIS A 166 19.07 30.97 -1.78
CA HIS A 166 20.31 31.34 -2.45
C HIS A 166 20.38 30.60 -3.79
N ASN A 167 20.32 31.33 -4.89
CA ASN A 167 20.59 30.78 -6.21
C ASN A 167 22.09 30.86 -6.51
N HIS A 168 22.72 29.72 -6.77
CA HIS A 168 24.16 29.62 -6.99
C HIS A 168 24.54 29.45 -8.47
N ALA A 169 23.64 29.76 -9.40
CA ALA A 169 23.83 29.66 -10.85
C ALA A 169 25.18 30.20 -11.38
N TYR A 170 25.70 31.27 -10.78
CA TYR A 170 26.95 31.89 -11.21
C TYR A 170 28.21 31.05 -10.95
N LEU A 171 28.12 30.03 -10.08
CA LEU A 171 29.23 29.12 -9.80
C LEU A 171 29.20 27.86 -10.69
N ALA A 172 28.18 27.70 -11.56
CA ALA A 172 27.92 26.48 -12.32
C ALA A 172 28.79 26.27 -13.58
N ALA A 173 29.74 27.16 -13.90
CA ALA A 173 30.64 26.98 -15.04
C ALA A 173 31.53 25.71 -14.95
N GLY A 174 31.64 25.10 -13.77
CA GLY A 174 32.27 23.78 -13.56
C GLY A 174 31.29 22.59 -13.48
N ALA A 175 29.97 22.82 -13.41
CA ALA A 175 28.95 21.79 -13.22
C ALA A 175 28.30 21.30 -14.54
N SER A 176 28.71 21.86 -15.69
CA SER A 176 28.12 21.51 -16.99
C SER A 176 28.40 20.07 -17.43
N GLN A 177 29.52 19.47 -16.99
CA GLN A 177 29.86 18.08 -17.30
C GLN A 177 29.00 17.08 -16.53
N ASP A 178 28.73 17.31 -15.25
CA ASP A 178 27.83 16.45 -14.45
C ASP A 178 26.41 16.43 -15.01
N THR A 179 25.99 17.52 -15.62
CA THR A 179 24.64 17.67 -16.20
C THR A 179 24.48 16.83 -17.47
N GLU A 180 25.52 16.74 -18.31
CA GLU A 180 25.50 15.99 -19.58
C GLU A 180 25.47 14.47 -19.36
N ILE A 181 26.35 13.95 -18.50
CA ILE A 181 26.40 12.52 -18.15
C ILE A 181 25.11 12.07 -17.45
N PHE A 182 24.55 12.93 -16.60
CA PHE A 182 23.33 12.60 -15.88
C PHE A 182 22.09 12.71 -16.76
N HIS A 183 22.08 13.57 -17.78
CA HIS A 183 21.07 13.49 -18.84
C HIS A 183 21.12 12.15 -19.56
N GLU A 184 22.30 11.58 -19.82
CA GLU A 184 22.36 10.22 -20.40
C GLU A 184 21.87 9.12 -19.42
N VAL A 185 22.05 9.32 -18.10
CA VAL A 185 21.49 8.43 -17.06
C VAL A 185 19.98 8.61 -16.94
N LEU A 186 19.45 9.82 -17.08
CA LEU A 186 18.02 10.09 -17.09
C LEU A 186 17.35 9.56 -18.34
N ASP A 187 17.94 9.75 -19.51
CA ASP A 187 17.48 9.14 -20.77
C ASP A 187 17.45 7.63 -20.64
N LEU A 188 18.44 7.05 -19.95
CA LEU A 188 18.46 5.63 -19.61
C LEU A 188 17.31 5.27 -18.65
N LEU A 189 17.09 6.01 -17.56
CA LEU A 189 16.02 5.77 -16.58
C LEU A 189 14.62 6.00 -17.15
N GLU A 190 14.46 6.94 -18.07
CA GLU A 190 13.24 7.11 -18.86
C GLU A 190 13.07 5.98 -19.88
N SER A 191 14.16 5.49 -20.48
CA SER A 191 14.11 4.28 -21.31
C SER A 191 13.72 3.05 -20.48
N PHE A 192 14.14 2.95 -19.21
CA PHE A 192 13.65 1.93 -18.26
C PHE A 192 12.14 2.07 -18.00
N LYS A 193 11.59 3.30 -18.01
CA LYS A 193 10.15 3.58 -17.83
C LYS A 193 9.34 3.28 -19.09
N ASN A 194 9.91 3.46 -20.28
CA ASN A 194 9.19 3.50 -21.56
C ASN A 194 9.42 2.27 -22.47
N GLU A 195 10.57 1.58 -22.38
CA GLU A 195 10.92 0.47 -23.28
C GLU A 195 10.53 -0.90 -22.74
N ARG A 196 9.47 -1.49 -23.32
CA ARG A 196 8.92 -2.80 -22.95
C ARG A 196 9.81 -4.03 -23.24
N HIS A 197 11.02 -3.93 -23.83
CA HIS A 197 11.60 -5.12 -24.50
C HIS A 197 13.12 -5.39 -24.41
N ASN A 198 13.95 -4.75 -23.57
CA ASN A 198 15.34 -5.24 -23.44
C ASN A 198 16.06 -4.97 -22.11
N HIS A 199 15.57 -5.59 -21.03
CA HIS A 199 16.18 -5.52 -19.69
C HIS A 199 17.68 -5.83 -19.65
N VAL A 200 18.19 -6.69 -20.54
CA VAL A 200 19.61 -7.06 -20.64
C VAL A 200 20.48 -5.88 -21.12
N THR A 201 19.99 -5.11 -22.10
CA THR A 201 20.68 -3.95 -22.63
C THR A 201 20.73 -2.82 -21.60
N LEU A 202 19.62 -2.62 -20.90
CA LEU A 202 19.48 -1.61 -19.86
C LEU A 202 20.35 -1.91 -18.63
N HIS A 203 20.43 -3.18 -18.18
CA HIS A 203 21.33 -3.57 -17.09
C HIS A 203 22.81 -3.35 -17.46
N ARG A 204 23.18 -3.63 -18.71
CA ARG A 204 24.54 -3.38 -19.22
C ARG A 204 24.87 -1.88 -19.27
N GLN A 205 23.91 -1.03 -19.61
CA GLN A 205 24.08 0.43 -19.60
C GLN A 205 24.20 0.97 -18.18
N ALA A 206 23.37 0.52 -17.23
CA ALA A 206 23.47 0.90 -15.83
C ALA A 206 24.85 0.53 -15.22
N ASN A 207 25.36 -0.68 -15.51
CA ASN A 207 26.69 -1.10 -15.07
C ASN A 207 27.81 -0.23 -15.66
N ARG A 208 27.69 0.20 -16.93
CA ARG A 208 28.65 1.14 -17.54
C ARG A 208 28.68 2.50 -16.84
N TYR A 209 27.54 3.01 -16.39
CA TYR A 209 27.50 4.27 -15.63
C TYR A 209 28.06 4.11 -14.22
N ILE A 210 27.81 2.98 -13.57
CA ILE A 210 28.42 2.66 -12.28
C ILE A 210 29.95 2.63 -12.41
N ASP A 211 30.47 1.90 -13.40
CA ASP A 211 31.90 1.86 -13.71
C ASP A 211 32.44 3.26 -14.01
N TYR A 212 31.68 4.09 -14.72
CA TYR A 212 32.05 5.46 -15.03
C TYR A 212 32.17 6.34 -13.76
N PHE A 213 31.19 6.30 -12.86
CA PHE A 213 31.22 7.06 -11.60
C PHE A 213 32.33 6.58 -10.66
N GLN A 214 32.58 5.26 -10.58
CA GLN A 214 33.68 4.67 -9.80
C GLN A 214 35.05 5.25 -10.20
N ASN A 215 35.23 5.52 -11.50
CA ASN A 215 36.52 5.91 -12.04
C ASN A 215 36.80 7.43 -12.01
N ARG A 216 35.76 8.27 -11.98
CA ARG A 216 35.93 9.74 -12.05
C ARG A 216 35.69 10.48 -10.74
N GLU A 217 34.81 9.99 -9.88
CA GLU A 217 34.48 10.64 -8.61
C GLU A 217 34.53 9.63 -7.45
N PRO A 218 35.73 9.21 -6.98
CA PRO A 218 35.86 8.20 -5.93
C PRO A 218 35.26 8.62 -4.57
N GLU A 219 35.03 9.92 -4.35
CA GLU A 219 34.32 10.45 -3.17
C GLU A 219 32.79 10.29 -3.28
N HIS A 220 32.29 9.96 -4.48
CA HIS A 220 30.90 9.77 -4.82
C HIS A 220 30.66 8.28 -5.09
N SER A 221 30.57 7.53 -4.01
CA SER A 221 30.33 6.08 -4.04
C SER A 221 29.12 5.76 -4.91
N PRO A 222 29.26 4.97 -5.99
CA PRO A 222 28.14 4.50 -6.81
C PRO A 222 27.10 3.71 -6.00
N ALA A 223 27.47 3.29 -4.79
CA ALA A 223 26.54 2.72 -3.83
C ALA A 223 25.34 3.65 -3.56
N HIS A 224 25.46 4.98 -3.71
CA HIS A 224 24.34 5.91 -3.56
C HIS A 224 23.32 5.90 -4.72
N LEU A 225 23.77 5.60 -5.94
CA LEU A 225 22.89 5.51 -7.13
C LEU A 225 22.29 4.11 -7.27
N TRP A 226 22.96 3.10 -6.71
CA TRP A 226 22.54 1.72 -6.84
C TRP A 226 21.10 1.46 -6.38
N PRO A 227 20.62 1.93 -5.20
CA PRO A 227 19.23 1.75 -4.79
C PRO A 227 18.21 2.34 -5.78
N TRP A 228 18.54 3.45 -6.46
CA TRP A 228 17.64 4.09 -7.43
C TRP A 228 17.57 3.33 -8.75
N ILE A 229 18.73 2.93 -9.29
CA ILE A 229 18.81 2.07 -10.48
C ILE A 229 18.04 0.78 -10.22
N MET A 230 18.26 0.22 -9.03
CA MET A 230 17.55 -0.95 -8.58
C MET A 230 16.05 -0.64 -8.57
N TRP A 231 15.58 0.32 -7.77
CA TRP A 231 14.16 0.67 -7.69
C TRP A 231 13.50 0.86 -9.07
N ALA A 232 14.17 1.55 -10.00
CA ALA A 232 13.66 1.75 -11.36
C ALA A 232 13.45 0.42 -12.09
N GLN A 233 14.43 -0.48 -12.05
CA GLN A 233 14.33 -1.83 -12.64
C GLN A 233 13.19 -2.65 -12.02
N GLY A 234 13.14 -2.71 -10.69
CA GLY A 234 12.11 -3.44 -9.97
C GLY A 234 10.71 -2.91 -10.26
N SER A 235 10.55 -1.58 -10.24
CA SER A 235 9.27 -0.94 -10.55
C SER A 235 8.81 -1.21 -11.99
N GLY A 236 9.74 -1.23 -12.97
CA GLY A 236 9.45 -1.60 -14.35
C GLY A 236 8.92 -3.03 -14.45
N LEU A 237 9.65 -4.01 -13.87
CA LEU A 237 9.25 -5.42 -13.84
C LEU A 237 7.87 -5.62 -13.18
N ILE A 238 7.61 -4.88 -12.10
CA ILE A 238 6.32 -4.94 -11.39
C ILE A 238 5.20 -4.37 -12.26
N ASN A 239 5.41 -3.20 -12.88
CA ASN A 239 4.40 -2.51 -13.69
C ASN A 239 4.01 -3.29 -14.95
N ASP A 240 4.95 -4.02 -15.55
CA ASP A 240 4.68 -4.90 -16.68
C ASP A 240 3.87 -6.15 -16.30
N GLY A 241 3.62 -6.35 -14.99
CA GLY A 241 2.80 -7.44 -14.49
C GLY A 241 3.44 -8.81 -14.70
N PHE A 242 4.77 -8.87 -14.90
CA PHE A 242 5.51 -10.11 -15.09
C PHE A 242 5.44 -10.97 -13.82
N VAL A 243 4.79 -12.13 -13.95
CA VAL A 243 4.74 -13.15 -12.90
C VAL A 243 5.05 -14.51 -13.55
N GLY A 244 6.15 -15.14 -13.13
CA GLY A 244 6.75 -16.32 -13.76
C GLY A 244 8.25 -16.43 -13.46
N ASP A 245 9.06 -16.84 -14.45
CA ASP A 245 10.53 -17.07 -14.31
C ASP A 245 11.33 -15.85 -13.82
N SER A 246 10.74 -14.64 -13.87
CA SER A 246 11.33 -13.40 -13.35
C SER A 246 10.97 -13.09 -11.90
N TRP A 247 10.15 -13.92 -11.24
CA TRP A 247 9.73 -13.68 -9.86
C TRP A 247 10.89 -13.71 -8.86
N ASP A 248 11.78 -14.69 -9.00
CA ASP A 248 13.00 -14.79 -8.19
C ASP A 248 13.89 -13.55 -8.41
N ALA A 249 13.89 -13.00 -9.62
CA ALA A 249 14.59 -11.76 -9.91
C ALA A 249 13.97 -10.59 -9.14
N VAL A 250 12.64 -10.48 -9.04
CA VAL A 250 11.92 -9.46 -8.25
C VAL A 250 12.21 -9.61 -6.75
N LEU A 251 12.27 -10.83 -6.21
CA LEU A 251 12.57 -11.05 -4.78
C LEU A 251 14.04 -10.76 -4.46
N THR A 252 14.97 -11.31 -5.25
CA THR A 252 16.41 -11.03 -5.14
C THR A 252 16.68 -9.54 -5.25
N PHE A 253 15.94 -8.87 -6.12
CA PHE A 253 15.97 -7.43 -6.32
C PHE A 253 15.58 -6.65 -5.05
N ILE A 254 14.45 -7.02 -4.44
CA ILE A 254 13.94 -6.42 -3.20
C ILE A 254 14.98 -6.59 -2.07
N GLU A 255 15.58 -7.77 -1.96
CA GLU A 255 16.61 -8.06 -0.97
C GLU A 255 17.88 -7.24 -1.18
N ASN A 256 18.39 -7.19 -2.42
CA ASN A 256 19.60 -6.42 -2.75
C ASN A 256 19.44 -4.93 -2.48
N THR A 257 18.23 -4.38 -2.68
CA THR A 257 17.92 -2.98 -2.38
C THR A 257 18.01 -2.69 -0.87
N ALA A 258 17.64 -3.65 -0.02
CA ALA A 258 17.66 -3.49 1.43
C ALA A 258 19.05 -3.68 2.07
N HIS A 259 19.91 -4.51 1.46
CA HIS A 259 21.20 -4.92 2.02
C HIS A 259 22.40 -4.08 1.56
N SER A 260 22.21 -2.92 0.91
CA SER A 260 23.37 -2.10 0.52
C SER A 260 24.15 -1.64 1.76
N GLU A 261 25.46 -1.96 1.81
CA GLU A 261 26.34 -1.71 2.96
C GLU A 261 26.34 -0.23 3.39
N GLU A 262 26.17 0.68 2.44
CA GLU A 262 25.75 2.04 2.70
C GLU A 262 24.23 2.09 2.87
N ARG A 263 23.76 2.01 4.12
CA ARG A 263 22.33 2.18 4.47
C ARG A 263 21.88 3.61 4.18
N ILE A 264 21.53 3.85 2.92
CA ILE A 264 21.10 5.14 2.39
C ILE A 264 19.70 5.43 2.89
N CYS A 265 19.52 6.62 3.43
CA CYS A 265 18.28 7.22 3.90
C CYS A 265 17.04 7.07 2.99
N VAL A 266 17.24 6.89 1.68
CA VAL A 266 16.18 6.79 0.67
C VAL A 266 15.59 5.37 0.60
N ILE A 267 16.33 4.33 1.00
CA ILE A 267 15.92 2.92 0.83
C ILE A 267 14.51 2.64 1.39
N PRO A 268 14.14 3.08 2.60
CA PRO A 268 12.79 2.82 3.11
C PRO A 268 11.71 3.47 2.23
N GLY A 269 11.95 4.66 1.68
CA GLY A 269 11.02 5.31 0.76
C GLY A 269 10.86 4.55 -0.56
N LEU A 270 11.97 4.06 -1.12
CA LEU A 270 11.95 3.23 -2.34
C LEU A 270 11.20 1.91 -2.11
N LEU A 271 11.39 1.27 -0.96
CA LEU A 271 10.68 0.05 -0.58
C LEU A 271 9.18 0.30 -0.36
N MET A 272 8.79 1.41 0.27
CA MET A 272 7.38 1.78 0.39
C MET A 272 6.71 2.00 -0.96
N ASP A 273 7.40 2.65 -1.89
CA ASP A 273 6.88 2.86 -3.23
C ASP A 273 6.77 1.54 -4.02
N LEU A 274 7.75 0.65 -3.89
CA LEU A 274 7.66 -0.71 -4.44
C LEU A 274 6.48 -1.47 -3.83
N GLN A 275 6.28 -1.39 -2.52
CA GLN A 275 5.12 -2.01 -1.85
C GLN A 275 3.80 -1.51 -2.44
N ARG A 276 3.69 -0.20 -2.71
CA ARG A 276 2.54 0.40 -3.37
C ARG A 276 2.30 -0.20 -4.75
N HIS A 277 3.34 -0.27 -5.58
CA HIS A 277 3.24 -0.88 -6.92
C HIS A 277 2.85 -2.36 -6.86
N ILE A 278 3.42 -3.12 -5.93
CA ILE A 278 3.05 -4.54 -5.71
C ILE A 278 1.59 -4.66 -5.31
N CYS A 279 1.11 -3.85 -4.36
CA CYS A 279 -0.29 -3.87 -3.92
C CYS A 279 -1.25 -3.48 -5.05
N GLN A 280 -0.88 -2.50 -5.88
CA GLN A 280 -1.64 -2.13 -7.07
C GLN A 280 -1.75 -3.30 -8.05
N GLN A 281 -0.63 -3.96 -8.37
CA GLN A 281 -0.61 -5.12 -9.28
C GLN A 281 -1.39 -6.31 -8.73
N ALA A 282 -1.33 -6.55 -7.42
CA ALA A 282 -2.14 -7.55 -6.75
C ALA A 282 -3.64 -7.27 -6.89
N ALA A 283 -4.02 -5.99 -6.88
CA ALA A 283 -5.40 -5.50 -6.94
C ALA A 283 -5.98 -5.45 -8.35
N ILE A 284 -5.17 -5.61 -9.41
CA ILE A 284 -5.65 -5.56 -10.79
C ILE A 284 -6.71 -6.64 -11.04
N ILE A 285 -7.84 -6.18 -11.56
CA ILE A 285 -8.92 -7.01 -12.07
C ILE A 285 -8.55 -7.40 -13.51
N PRO A 286 -8.48 -8.70 -13.84
CA PRO A 286 -8.28 -9.10 -15.23
C PRO A 286 -9.43 -8.59 -16.11
N GLU A 287 -9.12 -7.89 -17.19
CA GLU A 287 -10.12 -7.40 -18.17
C GLU A 287 -10.79 -8.55 -18.94
N HIS A 288 -10.19 -9.73 -18.92
CA HIS A 288 -10.68 -10.94 -19.58
C HIS A 288 -10.73 -12.11 -18.60
N PRO A 289 -11.61 -13.11 -18.83
CA PRO A 289 -11.66 -14.31 -18.00
C PRO A 289 -10.30 -15.04 -17.99
N VAL A 290 -9.68 -15.12 -16.81
CA VAL A 290 -8.45 -15.90 -16.58
C VAL A 290 -8.80 -17.16 -15.79
N ARG A 291 -8.12 -18.27 -16.09
CA ARG A 291 -8.25 -19.50 -15.28
C ARG A 291 -7.97 -19.18 -13.81
N THR A 292 -8.87 -19.60 -12.93
CA THR A 292 -8.79 -19.33 -11.48
C THR A 292 -7.45 -19.72 -10.88
N SER A 293 -6.90 -20.88 -11.25
CA SER A 293 -5.58 -21.35 -10.79
C SER A 293 -4.44 -20.39 -11.15
N ARG A 294 -4.46 -19.81 -12.35
CA ARG A 294 -3.44 -18.83 -12.79
C ARG A 294 -3.59 -17.52 -12.03
N LEU A 295 -4.82 -17.05 -11.80
CA LEU A 295 -5.09 -15.86 -11.01
C LEU A 295 -4.63 -16.03 -9.56
N LEU A 296 -4.92 -17.18 -8.96
CA LEU A 296 -4.48 -17.52 -7.60
C LEU A 296 -2.97 -17.54 -7.50
N ASN A 297 -2.29 -18.28 -8.37
CA ASN A 297 -0.83 -18.33 -8.37
C ASN A 297 -0.23 -16.92 -8.49
N ARG A 298 -0.77 -16.10 -9.41
CA ARG A 298 -0.34 -14.72 -9.58
C ARG A 298 -0.48 -13.89 -8.30
N ARG A 299 -1.63 -14.00 -7.62
CA ARG A 299 -1.90 -13.25 -6.38
C ARG A 299 -1.06 -13.74 -5.21
N THR A 300 -0.87 -15.05 -5.06
CA THR A 300 0.00 -15.63 -4.02
C THR A 300 1.41 -15.06 -4.13
N LEU A 301 1.96 -15.02 -5.34
CA LEU A 301 3.27 -14.42 -5.59
C LEU A 301 3.26 -12.94 -5.18
N TRP A 302 2.31 -12.14 -5.65
CA TRP A 302 2.25 -10.73 -5.21
C TRP A 302 2.15 -10.54 -3.70
N MET A 303 1.36 -11.36 -2.99
CA MET A 303 1.28 -11.29 -1.53
C MET A 303 2.61 -11.67 -0.86
N GLU A 304 3.34 -12.65 -1.40
CA GLU A 304 4.69 -13.00 -0.95
C GLU A 304 5.63 -11.79 -1.04
N ALA A 305 5.61 -11.04 -2.16
CA ALA A 305 6.42 -9.83 -2.27
C ALA A 305 5.97 -8.73 -1.29
N VAL A 306 4.66 -8.54 -1.07
CA VAL A 306 4.18 -7.59 -0.05
C VAL A 306 4.75 -7.96 1.32
N LEU A 307 4.69 -9.24 1.69
CA LEU A 307 5.21 -9.73 2.97
C LEU A 307 6.73 -9.53 3.07
N LYS A 308 7.47 -9.82 1.99
CA LYS A 308 8.92 -9.65 1.92
C LYS A 308 9.32 -8.18 2.10
N VAL A 309 8.70 -7.28 1.35
CA VAL A 309 8.96 -5.82 1.47
C VAL A 309 8.60 -5.31 2.86
N SER A 310 7.48 -5.79 3.44
CA SER A 310 7.07 -5.40 4.79
C SER A 310 8.08 -5.86 5.85
N ALA A 311 8.63 -7.06 5.71
CA ALA A 311 9.64 -7.60 6.61
C ALA A 311 10.94 -6.76 6.54
N LEU A 312 11.40 -6.42 5.33
CA LEU A 312 12.58 -5.57 5.15
C LEU A 312 12.38 -4.15 5.69
N LEU A 313 11.21 -3.54 5.47
CA LEU A 313 10.87 -2.25 6.06
C LEU A 313 10.86 -2.29 7.59
N THR A 314 10.39 -3.39 8.17
CA THR A 314 10.40 -3.61 9.63
C THR A 314 11.84 -3.74 10.13
N GLU A 315 12.65 -4.59 9.50
CA GLU A 315 14.06 -4.79 9.84
C GLU A 315 14.88 -3.49 9.78
N LEU A 316 14.67 -2.69 8.71
CA LEU A 316 15.32 -1.39 8.56
C LEU A 316 14.90 -0.41 9.67
N SER A 317 13.70 -0.55 10.23
CA SER A 317 13.20 0.29 11.31
C SER A 317 13.71 -0.11 12.70
N GLU A 318 14.10 -1.39 12.88
CA GLU A 318 14.56 -1.94 14.17
C GLU A 318 16.07 -1.79 14.38
N HIS A 319 16.86 -1.74 13.30
CA HIS A 319 18.30 -1.63 13.43
C HIS A 319 18.78 -0.26 13.97
N SER A 320 19.40 -0.29 15.14
CA SER A 320 19.88 0.89 15.90
C SER A 320 20.80 1.83 15.10
N ALA A 321 21.67 1.32 14.23
CA ALA A 321 22.59 2.16 13.45
C ALA A 321 21.89 3.07 12.40
N ALA A 322 20.68 2.72 11.98
CA ALA A 322 19.81 3.59 11.17
C ALA A 322 19.04 4.57 12.07
N ALA A 323 18.66 4.13 13.28
CA ALA A 323 18.01 4.97 14.28
C ALA A 323 18.94 6.08 14.83
N GLU A 324 20.22 5.79 15.05
CA GLU A 324 21.24 6.75 15.44
C GLU A 324 21.48 7.84 14.39
N ARG A 325 21.21 7.53 13.11
CA ARG A 325 21.28 8.50 12.00
C ARG A 325 19.94 9.18 11.70
N GLY A 326 18.93 8.92 12.54
CA GLY A 326 17.60 9.49 12.41
C GLY A 326 16.76 8.88 11.29
N HIS A 327 17.20 7.84 10.58
CA HIS A 327 16.47 7.25 9.44
C HIS A 327 15.40 6.24 9.89
N VAL A 328 14.53 6.64 10.82
CA VAL A 328 13.52 5.76 11.41
C VAL A 328 12.19 6.00 10.71
N LEU A 329 11.53 4.90 10.32
CA LEU A 329 10.12 4.96 9.93
C LEU A 329 9.30 5.63 11.03
N SER A 330 8.45 6.59 10.65
CA SER A 330 7.54 7.20 11.62
C SER A 330 6.71 6.10 12.30
N ARG A 331 6.27 6.34 13.54
CA ARG A 331 5.43 5.36 14.25
C ARG A 331 4.16 5.05 13.43
N PHE A 332 3.64 6.02 12.70
CA PHE A 332 2.52 5.85 11.80
C PHE A 332 2.85 4.91 10.63
N ASP A 333 3.96 5.15 9.94
CA ASP A 333 4.39 4.31 8.80
C ASP A 333 4.65 2.87 9.23
N ARG A 334 5.30 2.66 10.39
CA ARG A 334 5.49 1.31 10.96
C ARG A 334 4.17 0.58 11.17
N ASN A 335 3.18 1.27 11.74
CA ASN A 335 1.86 0.69 11.95
C ASN A 335 1.15 0.36 10.63
N LEU A 336 1.30 1.20 9.60
CA LEU A 336 0.79 0.89 8.26
C LEU A 336 1.51 -0.30 7.62
N VAL A 337 2.83 -0.41 7.74
CA VAL A 337 3.60 -1.56 7.24
C VAL A 337 3.14 -2.85 7.93
N VAL A 338 2.97 -2.83 9.26
CA VAL A 338 2.42 -3.96 10.02
C VAL A 338 1.03 -4.33 9.52
N LEU A 339 0.16 -3.34 9.33
CA LEU A 339 -1.20 -3.59 8.86
C LEU A 339 -1.21 -4.17 7.44
N THR A 340 -0.48 -3.58 6.51
CA THR A 340 -0.30 -4.09 5.13
C THR A 340 0.21 -5.53 5.12
N ALA A 341 1.17 -5.87 5.98
CA ALA A 341 1.65 -7.24 6.13
C ALA A 341 0.55 -8.19 6.61
N GLN A 342 -0.25 -7.80 7.61
CA GLN A 342 -1.37 -8.63 8.10
C GLN A 342 -2.44 -8.84 7.01
N PHE A 343 -2.75 -7.81 6.22
CA PHE A 343 -3.64 -7.93 5.06
C PHE A 343 -3.09 -8.94 4.05
N ALA A 344 -1.80 -8.83 3.70
CA ALA A 344 -1.17 -9.77 2.76
C ALA A 344 -1.19 -11.21 3.29
N ARG A 345 -0.99 -11.43 4.60
CA ARG A 345 -1.12 -12.75 5.24
C ARG A 345 -2.52 -13.33 5.08
N VAL A 346 -3.54 -12.54 5.44
CA VAL A 346 -4.96 -12.94 5.31
C VAL A 346 -5.28 -13.32 3.87
N LEU A 347 -4.84 -12.48 2.93
CA LEU A 347 -5.03 -12.73 1.50
C LEU A 347 -4.25 -13.97 1.06
N SER A 348 -3.04 -14.22 1.53
CA SER A 348 -2.33 -15.47 1.28
C SER A 348 -3.00 -16.70 1.90
N GLY A 349 -3.98 -16.51 2.77
CA GLY A 349 -4.67 -17.58 3.47
C GLY A 349 -4.10 -17.93 4.83
N GLU A 350 -3.13 -17.16 5.32
CA GLU A 350 -2.59 -17.32 6.66
C GLU A 350 -3.57 -16.72 7.69
N SER A 351 -3.56 -17.27 8.90
CA SER A 351 -4.27 -16.68 10.03
C SER A 351 -3.69 -15.31 10.38
N VAL A 352 -4.56 -14.38 10.78
CA VAL A 352 -4.12 -13.09 11.31
C VAL A 352 -3.22 -13.31 12.52
N GLY A 353 -2.05 -12.67 12.51
CA GLY A 353 -1.13 -12.72 13.64
C GLY A 353 -1.70 -12.02 14.88
N SER A 354 -1.11 -12.28 16.04
CA SER A 354 -1.44 -11.53 17.25
C SER A 354 -1.24 -10.02 17.01
N THR A 355 -2.20 -9.22 17.47
CA THR A 355 -2.06 -7.76 17.43
C THR A 355 -0.89 -7.38 18.36
N PRO A 356 0.15 -6.67 17.89
CA PRO A 356 1.23 -6.25 18.77
C PRO A 356 0.68 -5.31 19.86
N ALA A 357 1.14 -5.47 21.11
CA ALA A 357 0.57 -4.75 22.26
C ALA A 357 0.69 -3.22 22.17
N GLU A 358 1.61 -2.70 21.36
CA GLU A 358 1.96 -1.28 21.28
C GLU A 358 1.28 -0.52 20.11
N VAL A 359 0.40 -1.18 19.35
CA VAL A 359 -0.26 -0.53 18.19
C VAL A 359 -1.43 0.36 18.62
N PRO A 360 -1.67 1.48 17.92
CA PRO A 360 -2.84 2.31 18.14
C PRO A 360 -4.16 1.55 17.98
N SER A 361 -5.21 2.03 18.66
CA SER A 361 -6.55 1.42 18.63
C SER A 361 -7.11 1.25 17.21
N TRP A 362 -6.84 2.19 16.29
CA TRP A 362 -7.28 2.12 14.90
C TRP A 362 -6.65 0.96 14.11
N VAL A 363 -5.43 0.57 14.45
CA VAL A 363 -4.72 -0.59 13.88
C VAL A 363 -5.31 -1.87 14.47
N SER A 364 -5.43 -1.92 15.79
CA SER A 364 -5.99 -3.09 16.49
C SER A 364 -7.41 -3.41 16.01
N ALA A 365 -8.26 -2.40 15.85
CA ALA A 365 -9.62 -2.57 15.34
C ALA A 365 -9.63 -3.18 13.92
N ARG A 366 -8.74 -2.73 13.03
CA ARG A 366 -8.64 -3.27 11.66
C ARG A 366 -8.08 -4.69 11.63
N ILE A 367 -7.08 -5.00 12.46
CA ILE A 367 -6.56 -6.37 12.59
C ILE A 367 -7.65 -7.31 13.13
N ARG A 368 -8.49 -6.85 14.05
CA ARG A 368 -9.66 -7.63 14.53
C ARG A 368 -10.65 -7.92 13.41
N ILE A 369 -10.96 -6.93 12.58
CA ILE A 369 -11.86 -7.12 11.42
C ILE A 369 -11.26 -8.08 10.40
N LEU A 370 -9.96 -7.97 10.10
CA LEU A 370 -9.24 -8.95 9.28
C LEU A 370 -9.35 -10.37 9.84
N SER A 371 -9.49 -10.50 11.16
CA SER A 371 -9.65 -11.78 11.85
C SER A 371 -11.09 -12.30 11.81
N GLY A 372 -11.96 -11.68 11.01
CA GLY A 372 -13.37 -12.05 10.88
C GLY A 372 -14.28 -11.49 11.98
N ARG A 373 -13.81 -10.55 12.82
CA ARG A 373 -14.63 -9.95 13.88
C ARG A 373 -15.54 -8.86 13.35
N ASP A 374 -16.72 -8.73 13.97
CA ASP A 374 -17.77 -7.81 13.50
C ASP A 374 -17.32 -6.34 13.58
N PRO A 375 -17.27 -5.60 12.45
CA PRO A 375 -17.00 -4.17 12.45
C PRO A 375 -18.07 -3.33 13.15
N GLN A 376 -19.25 -3.88 13.46
CA GLN A 376 -20.36 -3.14 14.07
C GLN A 376 -20.29 -3.02 15.59
N GLU A 377 -19.55 -3.88 16.29
CA GLU A 377 -19.40 -3.78 17.75
C GLU A 377 -18.62 -2.52 18.16
N HIS A 378 -17.75 -2.02 17.29
CA HIS A 378 -17.00 -0.79 17.49
C HIS A 378 -16.87 -0.02 16.18
N PRO A 379 -17.39 1.22 16.06
CA PRO A 379 -17.18 2.02 14.86
C PRO A 379 -15.69 2.09 14.56
N LEU A 380 -15.32 1.73 13.33
CA LEU A 380 -13.94 1.75 12.87
C LEU A 380 -13.34 3.12 13.19
N PRO A 381 -12.33 3.20 14.08
CA PRO A 381 -11.68 4.47 14.34
C PRO A 381 -11.17 4.98 13.00
N GLU A 382 -11.42 6.25 12.68
CA GLU A 382 -10.88 6.84 11.47
C GLU A 382 -9.37 6.61 11.47
N VAL A 383 -8.82 6.20 10.31
CA VAL A 383 -7.36 6.25 10.15
C VAL A 383 -7.01 7.72 10.36
N PRO A 384 -6.12 8.05 11.34
CA PRO A 384 -5.78 9.43 11.59
C PRO A 384 -5.38 10.08 10.27
N ARG A 385 -6.19 11.03 9.79
CA ARG A 385 -5.90 11.81 8.58
C ARG A 385 -4.80 12.84 8.83
N SER A 386 -4.04 12.69 9.91
CA SER A 386 -3.15 13.73 10.42
C SER A 386 -2.00 14.03 9.45
N TRP A 387 -2.10 15.22 8.87
CA TRP A 387 -1.10 16.27 8.66
C TRP A 387 0.16 16.07 7.82
N PHE A 388 0.47 14.89 7.29
CA PHE A 388 1.67 14.76 6.46
C PHE A 388 1.52 13.71 5.37
N GLY A 389 1.15 14.11 4.15
CA GLY A 389 1.50 13.47 2.86
C GLY A 389 1.55 11.93 2.74
N ASN A 390 0.97 11.16 3.65
CA ASN A 390 1.14 9.71 3.81
C ASN A 390 0.29 8.91 2.80
N GLU A 391 -0.08 9.54 1.69
CA GLU A 391 -0.95 8.97 0.67
C GLU A 391 -0.37 7.66 0.10
N TRP A 392 0.95 7.47 0.17
CA TRP A 392 1.63 6.34 -0.45
C TRP A 392 1.29 5.02 0.25
N LEU A 393 1.58 4.89 1.54
CA LEU A 393 1.23 3.68 2.31
C LEU A 393 -0.27 3.55 2.53
N LEU A 394 -0.98 4.68 2.67
CA LEU A 394 -2.43 4.66 2.74
C LEU A 394 -3.03 4.14 1.45
N SER A 395 -2.46 4.45 0.28
CA SER A 395 -2.89 3.89 -1.00
C SER A 395 -2.62 2.38 -1.05
N SER A 396 -1.44 1.89 -0.62
CA SER A 396 -1.17 0.46 -0.52
C SER A 396 -2.23 -0.25 0.33
N PHE A 397 -2.49 0.32 1.51
CA PHE A 397 -3.55 -0.15 2.40
C PHE A 397 -4.92 -0.12 1.73
N ASN A 398 -5.29 0.97 1.05
CA ASN A 398 -6.58 1.10 0.37
C ASN A 398 -6.73 0.09 -0.76
N HIS A 399 -5.70 -0.14 -1.59
CA HIS A 399 -5.75 -1.17 -2.64
C HIS A 399 -5.90 -2.58 -2.04
N LEU A 400 -5.21 -2.89 -0.93
CA LEU A 400 -5.41 -4.16 -0.24
C LEU A 400 -6.78 -4.25 0.43
N ASN A 401 -7.31 -3.15 0.94
CA ASN A 401 -8.64 -3.08 1.53
C ASN A 401 -9.74 -3.23 0.48
N GLU A 402 -9.57 -2.64 -0.70
CA GLU A 402 -10.38 -2.88 -1.89
C GLU A 402 -10.27 -4.33 -2.34
N LEU A 403 -9.08 -4.95 -2.26
CA LEU A 403 -8.93 -6.39 -2.46
C LEU A 403 -9.71 -7.21 -1.43
N ILE A 404 -9.81 -6.82 -0.17
CA ILE A 404 -10.60 -7.59 0.80
C ILE A 404 -12.11 -7.37 0.62
N GLY A 405 -12.51 -6.11 0.39
CA GLY A 405 -13.90 -5.70 0.23
C GLY A 405 -14.51 -6.09 -1.13
N GLY A 406 -13.70 -6.07 -2.20
CA GLY A 406 -14.10 -6.39 -3.56
C GLY A 406 -13.62 -7.76 -4.05
N PHE A 407 -12.55 -8.31 -3.47
CA PHE A 407 -11.95 -9.57 -3.91
C PHE A 407 -11.84 -10.65 -2.83
N GLU A 408 -11.77 -11.86 -3.35
CA GLU A 408 -12.03 -13.08 -2.64
C GLU A 408 -10.71 -13.68 -2.11
N PRO A 409 -10.55 -13.93 -0.80
CA PRO A 409 -9.31 -14.43 -0.23
C PRO A 409 -8.86 -15.71 -0.95
N PRO A 410 -7.60 -15.80 -1.44
CA PRO A 410 -7.04 -17.00 -2.03
C PRO A 410 -7.32 -18.31 -1.26
N SER A 411 -7.29 -18.31 0.07
CA SER A 411 -7.67 -19.50 0.86
C SER A 411 -9.12 -19.93 0.69
N ALA A 412 -10.05 -18.98 0.61
CA ALA A 412 -11.47 -19.25 0.35
C ALA A 412 -11.66 -19.83 -1.05
N ILE A 413 -11.01 -19.24 -2.06
CA ILE A 413 -11.07 -19.74 -3.43
C ILE A 413 -10.46 -21.14 -3.54
N ASN A 414 -9.31 -21.38 -2.90
CA ASN A 414 -8.68 -22.69 -2.87
C ASN A 414 -9.57 -23.74 -2.20
N LEU A 415 -10.17 -23.41 -1.05
CA LEU A 415 -11.13 -24.30 -0.39
C LEU A 415 -12.29 -24.64 -1.32
N ARG A 416 -12.91 -23.64 -1.98
CA ARG A 416 -13.99 -23.87 -2.95
C ARG A 416 -13.55 -24.78 -4.09
N VAL A 417 -12.39 -24.54 -4.70
CA VAL A 417 -11.88 -25.37 -5.81
C VAL A 417 -11.71 -26.81 -5.34
N ARG A 418 -11.06 -27.04 -4.20
CA ARG A 418 -10.85 -28.37 -3.64
C ARG A 418 -12.17 -29.07 -3.29
N ILE A 419 -13.14 -28.34 -2.74
CA ILE A 419 -14.49 -28.87 -2.49
C ILE A 419 -15.11 -29.39 -3.80
N LEU A 420 -15.13 -28.56 -4.85
CA LEU A 420 -15.75 -28.93 -6.12
C LEU A 420 -15.00 -30.09 -6.80
N GLU A 421 -13.66 -30.10 -6.74
CA GLU A 421 -12.85 -31.21 -7.23
C GLU A 421 -13.12 -32.51 -6.47
N THR A 422 -13.21 -32.46 -5.14
CA THR A 422 -13.53 -33.64 -4.32
C THR A 422 -14.91 -34.19 -4.66
N ILE A 423 -15.93 -33.34 -4.79
CA ILE A 423 -17.29 -33.77 -5.18
C ILE A 423 -17.30 -34.42 -6.57
N ASN A 424 -16.54 -33.87 -7.53
CA ASN A 424 -16.55 -34.37 -8.90
C ASN A 424 -15.72 -35.66 -9.08
N ASN A 425 -14.69 -35.87 -8.26
CA ASN A 425 -13.73 -36.96 -8.43
C ASN A 425 -13.97 -38.15 -7.49
N ASP A 426 -14.66 -37.94 -6.36
CA ASP A 426 -14.87 -38.97 -5.33
C ASP A 426 -16.36 -39.34 -5.22
N PRO A 427 -16.76 -40.61 -5.46
CA PRO A 427 -18.13 -41.06 -5.27
C PRO A 427 -18.58 -41.08 -3.80
N GLN A 428 -17.65 -41.03 -2.84
CA GLN A 428 -17.93 -40.98 -1.39
C GLN A 428 -17.14 -39.84 -0.71
N PRO A 429 -17.46 -38.58 -1.03
CA PRO A 429 -16.61 -37.44 -0.69
C PRO A 429 -16.63 -37.06 0.80
N GLU A 430 -17.51 -37.64 1.62
CA GLU A 430 -17.83 -37.19 2.98
C GLU A 430 -16.57 -37.05 3.88
N ALA A 431 -15.78 -38.13 3.99
CA ALA A 431 -14.61 -38.15 4.87
C ALA A 431 -13.54 -37.15 4.40
N ALA A 432 -13.31 -37.06 3.08
CA ALA A 432 -12.35 -36.14 2.49
C ALA A 432 -12.79 -34.67 2.65
N LEU A 433 -14.08 -34.37 2.49
CA LEU A 433 -14.63 -33.04 2.68
C LEU A 433 -14.56 -32.59 4.14
N LYS A 434 -14.85 -33.48 5.09
CA LYS A 434 -14.71 -33.18 6.52
C LYS A 434 -13.26 -32.86 6.87
N ASP A 435 -12.33 -33.70 6.42
CA ASP A 435 -10.89 -33.48 6.60
C ASP A 435 -10.43 -32.16 5.97
N LEU A 436 -10.93 -31.85 4.77
CA LEU A 436 -10.65 -30.61 4.06
C LEU A 436 -11.11 -29.39 4.85
N LEU A 437 -12.33 -29.39 5.38
CA LEU A 437 -12.87 -28.29 6.19
C LEU A 437 -12.07 -28.11 7.49
N GLU A 438 -11.76 -29.19 8.19
CA GLU A 438 -11.02 -29.15 9.47
C GLU A 438 -9.58 -28.65 9.28
N LYS A 439 -8.90 -29.07 8.21
CA LYS A 439 -7.51 -28.67 7.91
C LYS A 439 -7.38 -27.39 7.10
N SER A 440 -8.49 -26.83 6.61
CA SER A 440 -8.45 -25.61 5.80
C SER A 440 -8.00 -24.41 6.63
N GLN A 441 -7.09 -23.63 6.05
CA GLN A 441 -6.67 -22.32 6.56
C GLN A 441 -7.63 -21.18 6.15
N ALA A 442 -8.70 -21.50 5.41
CA ALA A 442 -9.72 -20.50 5.09
C ALA A 442 -10.36 -19.92 6.35
N ASP A 443 -10.83 -18.68 6.22
CA ASP A 443 -11.53 -17.98 7.28
C ASP A 443 -12.65 -18.85 7.90
N PRO A 444 -12.81 -18.86 9.24
CA PRO A 444 -13.83 -19.67 9.92
C PRO A 444 -15.23 -19.53 9.33
N ARG A 445 -15.64 -18.32 8.92
CA ARG A 445 -16.92 -18.06 8.27
C ARG A 445 -17.07 -18.88 6.99
N ILE A 446 -16.04 -18.87 6.14
CA ILE A 446 -16.08 -19.58 4.84
C ILE A 446 -16.20 -21.08 5.06
N ARG A 447 -15.50 -21.64 6.05
CA ARG A 447 -15.59 -23.07 6.40
C ARG A 447 -16.98 -23.44 6.90
N ILE A 448 -17.53 -22.66 7.83
CA ILE A 448 -18.88 -22.87 8.39
C ILE A 448 -19.94 -22.81 7.30
N ILE A 449 -19.92 -21.78 6.45
CA ILE A 449 -20.88 -21.63 5.35
C ILE A 449 -20.71 -22.78 4.34
N SER A 450 -19.48 -23.16 4.02
CA SER A 450 -19.21 -24.30 3.12
C SER A 450 -19.76 -25.62 3.69
N ALA A 451 -19.64 -25.86 4.99
CA ALA A 451 -20.22 -27.04 5.65
C ALA A 451 -21.76 -27.07 5.53
N GLY A 452 -22.41 -25.91 5.70
CA GLY A 452 -23.85 -25.75 5.47
C GLY A 452 -24.26 -26.02 4.03
N LEU A 453 -23.54 -25.46 3.05
CA LEU A 453 -23.78 -25.69 1.62
C LEU A 453 -23.60 -27.16 1.23
N LEU A 454 -22.55 -27.81 1.74
CA LEU A 454 -22.29 -29.23 1.51
C LEU A 454 -23.38 -30.12 2.10
N SER A 455 -23.94 -29.71 3.23
CA SER A 455 -25.07 -30.41 3.87
C SER A 455 -26.37 -30.23 3.08
N LEU A 456 -26.62 -29.05 2.50
CA LEU A 456 -27.75 -28.81 1.60
C LEU A 456 -27.65 -29.62 0.30
N HIS A 457 -26.45 -29.77 -0.23
CA HIS A 457 -26.18 -30.58 -1.42
C HIS A 457 -26.27 -32.10 -1.15
N GLY A 458 -26.18 -32.51 0.11
CA GLY A 458 -26.17 -33.92 0.51
C GLY A 458 -24.78 -34.59 0.47
N SER A 459 -23.71 -33.80 0.31
CA SER A 459 -22.33 -34.30 0.38
C SER A 459 -21.80 -34.45 1.81
N LEU A 460 -22.46 -33.82 2.77
CA LEU A 460 -22.25 -34.03 4.20
C LEU A 460 -23.58 -34.33 4.90
N PRO A 461 -23.58 -35.09 6.02
CA PRO A 461 -24.77 -35.25 6.86
C PRO A 461 -25.31 -33.89 7.33
N ILE A 462 -26.64 -33.73 7.25
CA ILE A 462 -27.35 -32.49 7.63
C ILE A 462 -26.94 -31.99 9.03
N GLN A 463 -26.78 -32.91 9.98
CA GLN A 463 -26.43 -32.56 11.35
C GLN A 463 -25.07 -31.84 11.43
N ILE A 464 -24.08 -32.26 10.63
CA ILE A 464 -22.76 -31.62 10.61
C ILE A 464 -22.89 -30.17 10.17
N GLY A 465 -23.65 -29.88 9.12
CA GLY A 465 -23.89 -28.50 8.68
C GLY A 465 -24.56 -27.65 9.76
N LEU A 466 -25.58 -28.18 10.44
CA LEU A 466 -26.25 -27.50 11.55
C LEU A 466 -25.30 -27.24 12.72
N ASP A 467 -24.47 -28.21 13.08
CA ASP A 467 -23.48 -28.08 14.16
C ASP A 467 -22.48 -26.96 13.85
N TYR A 468 -21.93 -26.91 12.63
CA TYR A 468 -21.03 -25.84 12.20
C TYR A 468 -21.71 -24.46 12.22
N LEU A 469 -22.95 -24.34 11.75
CA LEU A 469 -23.69 -23.08 11.68
C LEU A 469 -24.07 -22.54 13.07
N THR A 470 -24.37 -23.43 14.02
CA THR A 470 -24.78 -23.07 15.38
C THR A 470 -23.62 -22.99 16.37
N GLN A 471 -22.42 -23.41 15.97
CA GLN A 471 -21.22 -23.32 16.80
C GLN A 471 -20.93 -21.86 17.15
N ALA A 472 -20.92 -21.57 18.45
CA ALA A 472 -20.46 -20.28 18.97
C ALA A 472 -18.96 -20.10 18.73
N ASP A 473 -18.55 -18.90 18.34
CA ASP A 473 -17.15 -18.56 18.19
C ASP A 473 -16.50 -18.21 19.55
N ALA A 474 -15.29 -17.63 19.51
CA ALA A 474 -14.55 -17.23 20.71
C ALA A 474 -15.28 -16.18 21.56
N ASP A 475 -16.21 -15.42 20.97
CA ASP A 475 -16.98 -14.38 21.63
C ASP A 475 -18.36 -14.92 22.11
N GLY A 476 -18.62 -16.21 21.91
CA GLY A 476 -19.84 -16.88 22.36
C GLY A 476 -21.05 -16.67 21.46
N ILE A 477 -20.87 -16.05 20.29
CA ILE A 477 -21.95 -15.72 19.35
C ILE A 477 -21.86 -16.66 18.14
N SER A 478 -22.98 -17.28 17.78
CA SER A 478 -23.06 -18.16 16.62
C SER A 478 -23.08 -17.37 15.31
N LEU A 479 -22.61 -17.97 14.21
CA LEU A 479 -22.57 -17.27 12.92
C LEU A 479 -23.98 -16.94 12.41
N ILE A 480 -24.97 -17.80 12.70
CA ILE A 480 -26.38 -17.59 12.33
C ILE A 480 -27.02 -16.36 13.01
N GLU A 481 -26.41 -15.79 14.05
CA GLU A 481 -26.94 -14.59 14.74
C GLU A 481 -26.46 -13.27 14.13
N ARG A 482 -25.47 -13.31 13.23
CA ARG A 482 -24.81 -12.11 12.68
C ARG A 482 -24.56 -12.14 11.17
N ASP A 483 -24.53 -13.31 10.55
CA ASP A 483 -24.33 -13.46 9.11
C ASP A 483 -25.62 -13.90 8.40
N PRO A 484 -26.17 -13.09 7.46
CA PRO A 484 -27.44 -13.40 6.83
C PRO A 484 -27.37 -14.59 5.88
N LEU A 485 -26.22 -14.91 5.28
CA LEU A 485 -26.08 -16.10 4.44
C LEU A 485 -26.07 -17.36 5.31
N ALA A 486 -25.34 -17.36 6.42
CA ALA A 486 -25.35 -18.46 7.38
C ALA A 486 -26.76 -18.70 7.93
N TYR A 487 -27.46 -17.62 8.31
CA TYR A 487 -28.86 -17.68 8.75
C TYR A 487 -29.77 -18.27 7.66
N ALA A 488 -29.70 -17.75 6.44
CA ALA A 488 -30.54 -18.22 5.33
C ALA A 488 -30.29 -19.71 5.01
N ILE A 489 -29.03 -20.16 5.02
CA ILE A 489 -28.65 -21.57 4.83
C ILE A 489 -29.22 -22.43 5.96
N TYR A 490 -29.08 -22.01 7.22
CA TYR A 490 -29.63 -22.72 8.37
C TYR A 490 -31.15 -22.91 8.23
N ARG A 491 -31.87 -21.83 7.90
CA ARG A 491 -33.32 -21.85 7.67
C ARG A 491 -33.71 -22.77 6.52
N LEU A 492 -32.95 -22.74 5.43
CA LEU A 492 -33.18 -23.58 4.26
C LEU A 492 -32.97 -25.06 4.56
N ILE A 493 -31.95 -25.41 5.37
CA ILE A 493 -31.71 -26.80 5.82
C ILE A 493 -32.92 -27.32 6.61
N LEU A 494 -33.41 -26.54 7.57
CA LEU A 494 -34.59 -26.93 8.37
C LEU A 494 -35.84 -27.07 7.50
N HIS A 495 -36.07 -26.12 6.60
CA HIS A 495 -37.18 -26.15 5.65
C HIS A 495 -37.18 -27.42 4.80
N ARG A 496 -36.04 -27.74 4.15
CA ARG A 496 -35.92 -28.92 3.27
C ARG A 496 -35.99 -30.25 4.03
N LYS A 497 -35.66 -30.28 5.34
CA LYS A 497 -35.81 -31.48 6.19
C LYS A 497 -37.29 -31.79 6.53
N GLY A 498 -38.22 -30.89 6.21
CA GLY A 498 -39.62 -31.02 6.64
C GLY A 498 -39.78 -30.89 8.16
N GLN A 499 -38.77 -30.34 8.84
CA GLN A 499 -38.85 -29.93 10.23
C GLN A 499 -39.08 -28.42 10.23
N PRO A 500 -40.34 -27.95 10.12
CA PRO A 500 -40.60 -26.56 10.47
C PRO A 500 -40.12 -26.39 11.92
N PRO A 501 -39.29 -25.38 12.23
CA PRO A 501 -38.87 -25.14 13.61
C PRO A 501 -40.12 -25.12 14.51
N GLU A 502 -40.10 -25.92 15.58
CA GLU A 502 -41.25 -26.11 16.47
C GLU A 502 -41.80 -24.74 16.92
N GLY A 503 -42.97 -24.36 16.42
CA GLY A 503 -43.63 -23.08 16.75
C GLY A 503 -43.67 -22.03 15.64
N GLU A 504 -43.04 -22.22 14.48
CA GLU A 504 -43.02 -21.22 13.40
C GLU A 504 -44.01 -21.55 12.27
N GLN A 505 -45.11 -20.80 12.23
CA GLN A 505 -45.80 -20.45 10.98
C GLN A 505 -44.82 -19.73 10.03
N PRO A 506 -45.11 -19.65 8.70
CA PRO A 506 -44.30 -18.88 7.75
C PRO A 506 -43.97 -17.51 8.34
N VAL A 507 -42.66 -17.29 8.56
CA VAL A 507 -42.00 -16.20 9.28
C VAL A 507 -42.94 -15.04 9.65
N PRO A 508 -43.46 -14.95 10.90
CA PRO A 508 -44.02 -13.72 11.40
C PRO A 508 -42.90 -12.67 11.44
N SER A 509 -43.25 -11.42 11.21
CA SER A 509 -42.40 -10.21 11.22
C SER A 509 -41.61 -9.95 12.52
N TRP A 510 -41.45 -10.91 13.43
CA TRP A 510 -40.95 -10.70 14.80
C TRP A 510 -39.67 -11.50 15.05
N GLY A 511 -38.54 -10.79 15.11
CA GLY A 511 -37.33 -11.20 15.83
C GLY A 511 -36.20 -11.81 15.01
N LEU A 512 -35.68 -11.09 13.99
CA LEU A 512 -34.30 -11.39 13.57
C LEU A 512 -33.37 -11.22 14.78
N PRO A 513 -32.33 -12.07 14.93
CA PRO A 513 -31.24 -11.82 15.84
C PRO A 513 -30.77 -10.36 15.74
N PRO A 514 -30.41 -9.70 16.86
CA PRO A 514 -30.06 -8.28 16.84
C PRO A 514 -29.04 -7.91 15.75
N GLY A 515 -28.00 -8.74 15.56
CA GLY A 515 -26.98 -8.57 14.53
C GLY A 515 -27.48 -8.68 13.08
N LEU A 516 -28.64 -9.31 12.86
CA LEU A 516 -29.26 -9.46 11.54
C LEU A 516 -30.28 -8.35 11.21
N THR A 517 -30.60 -7.47 12.16
CA THR A 517 -31.54 -6.36 11.95
C THR A 517 -31.23 -5.51 10.70
N PRO A 518 -29.96 -5.16 10.40
CA PRO A 518 -29.61 -4.40 9.19
C PRO A 518 -29.93 -5.13 7.86
N TYR A 519 -30.09 -6.45 7.90
CA TYR A 519 -30.38 -7.28 6.72
C TYR A 519 -31.85 -7.69 6.62
N ARG A 520 -32.75 -7.05 7.40
CA ARG A 520 -34.18 -7.41 7.44
C ARG A 520 -34.83 -7.52 6.07
N GLN A 521 -34.64 -6.52 5.20
CA GLN A 521 -35.25 -6.53 3.87
C GLN A 521 -34.60 -7.56 2.93
N LEU A 522 -33.35 -7.97 3.18
CA LEU A 522 -32.69 -9.04 2.42
C LEU A 522 -33.23 -10.42 2.82
N LEU A 523 -33.55 -10.58 4.11
CA LEU A 523 -33.99 -11.84 4.72
C LEU A 523 -35.51 -12.00 4.79
N ASP A 524 -36.29 -11.06 4.26
CA ASP A 524 -37.76 -11.10 4.32
C ASP A 524 -38.39 -12.17 3.42
N GLY A 525 -37.61 -12.74 2.49
CA GLY A 525 -38.05 -13.76 1.55
C GLY A 525 -39.02 -13.26 0.48
N GLY A 526 -39.22 -11.95 0.35
CA GLY A 526 -40.10 -11.33 -0.65
C GLY A 526 -39.45 -11.20 -2.05
N PHE A 527 -40.25 -10.82 -3.05
CA PHE A 527 -39.74 -10.54 -4.41
C PHE A 527 -38.74 -9.37 -4.46
N GLY A 528 -38.84 -8.42 -3.51
CA GLY A 528 -37.91 -7.28 -3.41
C GLY A 528 -36.52 -7.65 -2.89
N ALA A 529 -36.36 -8.80 -2.21
CA ALA A 529 -35.12 -9.19 -1.55
C ALA A 529 -33.95 -9.35 -2.54
N THR A 530 -34.20 -9.90 -3.73
CA THR A 530 -33.18 -10.04 -4.78
C THR A 530 -32.73 -8.68 -5.32
N THR A 531 -33.63 -7.69 -5.41
CA THR A 531 -33.27 -6.32 -5.81
C THR A 531 -32.36 -5.65 -4.78
N ILE A 532 -32.57 -5.94 -3.49
CA ILE A 532 -31.74 -5.42 -2.39
C ILE A 532 -30.32 -5.96 -2.43
N ALA A 533 -30.13 -7.20 -2.91
CA ALA A 533 -28.80 -7.79 -3.09
C ALA A 533 -27.92 -6.98 -4.07
N PHE A 534 -28.52 -6.27 -5.03
CA PHE A 534 -27.79 -5.47 -6.02
C PHE A 534 -27.71 -3.97 -5.70
N SER A 535 -28.62 -3.46 -4.86
CA SER A 535 -28.80 -2.01 -4.64
C SER A 535 -28.08 -1.45 -3.41
N ARG A 536 -27.27 -2.26 -2.72
CA ARG A 536 -26.39 -1.79 -1.62
C ARG A 536 -24.95 -1.59 -2.09
N PRO A 537 -24.59 -0.44 -2.71
CA PRO A 537 -23.20 -0.10 -2.96
C PRO A 537 -22.46 -0.01 -1.61
N GLY A 538 -21.43 -0.83 -1.43
CA GLY A 538 -20.62 -0.86 -0.20
C GLY A 538 -21.20 -1.70 0.95
N GLY A 539 -22.16 -2.59 0.68
CA GLY A 539 -22.63 -3.56 1.67
C GLY A 539 -21.49 -4.45 2.20
N THR A 540 -21.59 -4.82 3.47
CA THR A 540 -20.69 -5.75 4.18
C THR A 540 -20.64 -7.17 3.59
N ILE A 541 -21.49 -7.48 2.60
CA ILE A 541 -21.68 -8.82 2.06
C ILE A 541 -21.53 -8.81 0.54
N PRO A 542 -20.74 -9.73 -0.04
CA PRO A 542 -20.59 -9.83 -1.48
C PRO A 542 -21.94 -10.04 -2.20
N PRO A 543 -22.18 -9.42 -3.37
CA PRO A 543 -23.44 -9.55 -4.10
C PRO A 543 -23.89 -11.00 -4.38
N PRO A 544 -23.02 -11.96 -4.76
CA PRO A 544 -23.43 -13.36 -4.93
C PRO A 544 -23.96 -13.99 -3.63
N GLU A 545 -23.37 -13.65 -2.49
CA GLU A 545 -23.75 -14.16 -1.17
C GLU A 545 -25.07 -13.53 -0.69
N ALA A 546 -25.25 -12.23 -0.93
CA ALA A 546 -26.51 -11.55 -0.66
C ALA A 546 -27.65 -12.13 -1.52
N LEU A 547 -27.40 -12.35 -2.81
CA LEU A 547 -28.35 -12.98 -3.73
C LEU A 547 -28.70 -14.41 -3.27
N ALA A 548 -27.71 -15.21 -2.88
CA ALA A 548 -27.95 -16.55 -2.35
C ALA A 548 -28.79 -16.52 -1.06
N SER A 549 -28.56 -15.55 -0.18
CA SER A 549 -29.36 -15.35 1.04
C SER A 549 -30.82 -15.05 0.72
N ALA A 550 -31.06 -14.12 -0.23
CA ALA A 550 -32.40 -13.74 -0.66
C ALA A 550 -33.16 -14.92 -1.29
N LEU A 551 -32.52 -15.66 -2.20
CA LEU A 551 -33.11 -16.81 -2.88
C LEU A 551 -33.42 -17.95 -1.90
N ALA A 552 -32.53 -18.22 -0.95
CA ALA A 552 -32.78 -19.20 0.10
C ALA A 552 -34.00 -18.82 0.96
N MET A 553 -34.11 -17.55 1.34
CA MET A 553 -35.26 -17.08 2.14
C MET A 553 -36.57 -17.02 1.34
N GLN A 554 -36.52 -16.81 0.02
CA GLN A 554 -37.67 -16.96 -0.85
C GLN A 554 -38.21 -18.40 -0.81
N GLU A 555 -37.33 -19.40 -0.96
CA GLU A 555 -37.73 -20.81 -0.87
C GLU A 555 -38.35 -21.13 0.49
N VAL A 556 -37.71 -20.69 1.59
CA VAL A 556 -38.21 -20.86 2.96
C VAL A 556 -39.60 -20.23 3.14
N SER A 557 -39.87 -19.12 2.44
CA SER A 557 -41.14 -18.39 2.49
C SER A 557 -42.20 -18.93 1.52
N GLY A 558 -41.89 -19.98 0.77
CA GLY A 558 -42.78 -20.56 -0.24
C GLY A 558 -42.87 -19.74 -1.54
N ILE A 559 -42.00 -18.75 -1.73
CA ILE A 559 -41.88 -18.01 -2.98
C ILE A 559 -40.91 -18.77 -3.90
N PRO A 560 -41.26 -19.05 -5.17
CA PRO A 560 -40.37 -19.74 -6.10
C PRO A 560 -39.05 -18.97 -6.31
N PRO A 561 -37.90 -19.53 -5.91
CA PRO A 561 -36.61 -18.86 -6.06
C PRO A 561 -36.07 -18.97 -7.50
N GLU A 562 -35.50 -17.88 -8.00
CA GLU A 562 -34.83 -17.83 -9.32
C GLU A 562 -33.38 -18.32 -9.25
N TRP A 563 -33.17 -19.60 -8.93
CA TRP A 563 -31.83 -20.19 -8.71
C TRP A 563 -30.84 -20.01 -9.87
N HIS A 564 -31.33 -19.85 -11.10
CA HIS A 564 -30.49 -19.61 -12.28
C HIS A 564 -29.67 -18.31 -12.20
N LEU A 565 -30.09 -17.33 -11.40
CA LEU A 565 -29.34 -16.09 -11.18
C LEU A 565 -27.99 -16.34 -10.50
N LEU A 566 -27.86 -17.37 -9.65
CA LEU A 566 -26.57 -17.74 -9.04
C LEU A 566 -25.60 -18.36 -10.04
N THR A 567 -26.11 -18.98 -11.11
CA THR A 567 -25.27 -19.48 -12.21
C THR A 567 -24.71 -18.32 -13.02
N ALA A 568 -25.49 -17.24 -13.20
CA ALA A 568 -25.05 -16.03 -13.87
C ALA A 568 -24.08 -15.17 -13.01
N MET A 569 -24.13 -15.34 -11.69
CA MET A 569 -23.30 -14.61 -10.72
C MET A 569 -22.57 -15.58 -9.78
N PRO A 570 -21.54 -16.30 -10.26
CA PRO A 570 -20.81 -17.24 -9.43
C PRO A 570 -19.99 -16.52 -8.36
N SER A 571 -20.03 -17.05 -7.13
CA SER A 571 -19.00 -16.75 -6.12
C SER A 571 -17.75 -17.57 -6.41
N LEU A 572 -16.56 -16.99 -6.23
CA LEU A 572 -15.29 -17.73 -6.28
C LEU A 572 -14.80 -18.06 -4.84
N ARG A 573 -15.40 -17.55 -3.75
CA ARG A 573 -15.10 -17.92 -2.34
C ARG A 573 -15.89 -19.13 -1.87
N LEU A 574 -17.17 -19.18 -2.23
CA LEU A 574 -18.11 -20.18 -1.75
C LEU A 574 -18.64 -21.00 -2.92
N PRO A 575 -18.84 -22.31 -2.73
CA PRO A 575 -19.44 -23.16 -3.76
C PRO A 575 -20.97 -22.94 -3.77
N LEU A 576 -21.43 -21.71 -4.05
CA LEU A 576 -22.85 -21.33 -3.97
C LEU A 576 -23.74 -22.14 -4.91
N SER A 577 -23.19 -22.74 -5.97
CA SER A 577 -23.93 -23.67 -6.82
C SER A 577 -24.48 -24.89 -6.07
N LEU A 578 -23.89 -25.25 -4.92
CA LEU A 578 -24.34 -26.34 -4.07
C LEU A 578 -25.65 -26.05 -3.32
N ILE A 579 -26.07 -24.78 -3.25
CA ILE A 579 -27.36 -24.41 -2.64
C ILE A 579 -28.55 -24.79 -3.53
N ILE A 580 -28.32 -24.86 -4.85
CA ILE A 580 -29.34 -25.09 -5.87
C ILE A 580 -29.86 -26.52 -5.69
N PRO A 581 -31.18 -26.70 -5.54
CA PRO A 581 -31.74 -28.03 -5.40
C PRO A 581 -31.44 -28.85 -6.67
N PRO A 582 -31.09 -30.14 -6.54
CA PRO A 582 -30.89 -30.99 -7.70
C PRO A 582 -32.19 -31.01 -8.53
N PRO A 583 -32.09 -31.08 -9.87
CA PRO A 583 -33.27 -31.20 -10.70
C PRO A 583 -34.08 -32.41 -10.25
N PRO A 584 -35.43 -32.32 -10.22
CA PRO A 584 -36.27 -33.45 -9.83
C PRO A 584 -35.88 -34.65 -10.70
N GLN A 585 -35.53 -35.78 -10.07
CA GLN A 585 -35.20 -36.97 -10.83
C GLN A 585 -36.40 -37.30 -11.73
N PRO A 586 -36.18 -37.58 -13.03
CA PRO A 586 -37.27 -37.96 -13.90
C PRO A 586 -37.98 -39.16 -13.27
N VAL A 587 -39.27 -39.00 -12.96
CA VAL A 587 -40.08 -40.08 -12.43
C VAL A 587 -39.91 -41.26 -13.39
N PRO A 588 -39.44 -42.43 -12.94
CA PRO A 588 -39.24 -43.56 -13.83
C PRO A 588 -40.56 -43.82 -14.55
N THR A 589 -40.57 -43.59 -15.85
CA THR A 589 -41.70 -43.91 -16.70
C THR A 589 -41.81 -45.42 -16.66
N PHE A 590 -42.72 -45.93 -15.82
CA PHE A 590 -43.09 -47.33 -15.85
C PHE A 590 -43.65 -47.60 -17.24
N THR A 591 -42.84 -48.18 -18.11
CA THR A 591 -43.32 -48.80 -19.34
C THR A 591 -44.22 -49.94 -18.91
N VAL A 592 -45.53 -49.73 -19.03
CA VAL A 592 -46.51 -50.81 -18.89
C VAL A 592 -46.15 -51.84 -19.97
N PRO A 593 -45.84 -53.11 -19.61
CA PRO A 593 -45.64 -54.15 -20.60
C PRO A 593 -46.92 -54.32 -21.42
N GLU A 594 -46.81 -54.30 -22.74
CA GLU A 594 -47.91 -54.59 -23.67
C GLU A 594 -48.42 -56.04 -23.55
#